data_AF-A0A3P3RJI8-F1
#
_entry.id   AF-A0A3P3RJI8-F1
#
_cell.length_a   1.000
_cell.length_b   1.000
_cell.length_c   1.000
_cell.angle_alpha   90.00
_cell.angle_beta   90.00
_cell.angle_gamma   90.00
#
_symmetry.space_group_name_H-M   'P 1'
#
loop_
_entity.id
_entity.type
_entity.pdbx_description
1 polymer ?
#
loop_
_entity_poly.entity_id
_entity_poly.type
_entity_poly.pdbx_seq_one_letter_code
_entity_poly.pdbx_strand_id
1 'polypeptide(L)'
;MVYDSFRLNASPKIRRELADIPVTPFDGDAAEEAATIHATLADRGNLINKLDILIAGTARHQDATVVAAGRDFDRVPELDVHNPKTV
;
A
#
# COMPACT_ATOMS: atom_id res chain seq x y z
N MET A 1 -6.84 15.14 20.02
CA MET A 1 -7.07 13.87 19.30
C MET A 1 -5.74 13.14 19.29
N VAL A 2 -5.66 12.00 19.99
CA VAL A 2 -4.39 11.39 20.42
C VAL A 2 -3.88 10.48 19.30
N TYR A 3 -2.88 10.91 18.54
CA TYR A 3 -2.01 10.00 17.78
C TYR A 3 -0.75 9.79 18.62
N ASP A 4 -0.90 9.06 19.73
CA ASP A 4 0.27 8.55 20.42
C ASP A 4 0.09 7.06 20.66
N SER A 5 1.10 6.32 20.23
CA SER A 5 1.34 4.90 20.43
C SER A 5 0.48 3.89 19.64
N PHE A 6 0.68 3.83 18.32
CA PHE A 6 0.78 2.53 17.66
C PHE A 6 2.10 1.87 18.10
N ARG A 7 2.15 1.40 19.35
CA ARG A 7 3.23 0.50 19.77
C ARG A 7 2.97 -0.83 19.08
N LEU A 8 3.56 -0.98 17.90
CA LEU A 8 3.72 -2.28 17.27
C LEU A 8 4.38 -3.20 18.31
N ASN A 9 3.70 -4.28 18.70
CA ASN A 9 4.32 -5.45 19.31
C ASN A 9 5.19 -6.20 18.28
N ALA A 10 5.90 -5.45 17.43
CA ALA A 10 6.90 -5.94 16.51
C ALA A 10 8.09 -6.46 17.32
N SER A 11 8.67 -7.56 16.86
CA SER A 11 9.91 -8.06 17.46
C SER A 11 11.01 -6.98 17.37
N PRO A 12 12.00 -6.98 18.29
CA PRO A 12 13.14 -6.08 18.21
C PRO A 12 13.84 -6.11 16.84
N LYS A 13 13.82 -7.28 16.17
CA LYS A 13 14.36 -7.45 14.82
C LYS A 13 13.60 -6.58 13.80
N ILE A 14 12.27 -6.65 13.77
CA ILE A 14 11.45 -5.86 12.83
C ILE A 14 11.65 -4.37 13.06
N ARG A 15 11.69 -3.92 14.33
CA ARG A 15 11.95 -2.51 14.65
C ARG A 15 13.30 -2.02 14.12
N ARG A 16 14.34 -2.85 14.18
CA ARG A 16 15.65 -2.51 13.63
C ARG A 16 15.62 -2.43 12.10
N GLU A 17 14.90 -3.30 11.43
CA GLU A 17 14.78 -3.29 9.97
C GLU A 17 14.00 -2.08 9.45
N LEU A 18 13.03 -1.58 10.23
CA LEU A 18 12.24 -0.40 9.88
C LEU A 18 12.83 0.92 10.38
N ALA A 19 13.95 0.90 11.13
CA ALA A 19 14.45 2.08 11.82
C ALA A 19 14.77 3.27 10.88
N ASP A 20 15.22 2.97 9.67
CA ASP A 20 15.60 3.96 8.66
C ASP A 20 14.55 4.11 7.54
N ILE A 21 13.39 3.46 7.68
CA ILE A 21 12.31 3.48 6.68
C ILE A 21 11.16 4.34 7.24
N PRO A 22 10.83 5.48 6.61
CA PRO A 22 9.68 6.27 6.98
C PRO A 22 8.39 5.43 6.89
N VAL A 23 7.60 5.43 7.96
CA VAL A 23 6.29 4.76 7.99
C VAL A 23 5.20 5.78 7.71
N THR A 24 4.51 5.63 6.58
CA THR A 24 3.35 6.45 6.24
C THR A 24 2.10 5.90 6.93
N PRO A 25 1.30 6.76 7.61
CA PRO A 25 0.03 6.33 8.18
C PRO A 25 -1.01 6.04 7.08
N PHE A 26 -1.96 5.15 7.37
CA PHE A 26 -3.16 5.00 6.57
C PHE A 26 -4.22 5.98 7.08
N ASP A 27 -4.53 6.99 6.29
CA ASP A 27 -5.46 8.08 6.62
C ASP A 27 -6.71 8.07 5.74
N GLY A 28 -7.51 9.14 5.81
CA GLY A 28 -8.78 9.26 5.09
C GLY A 28 -8.59 9.30 3.57
N ASP A 29 -7.59 10.03 3.09
CA ASP A 29 -7.33 10.18 1.66
C ASP A 29 -6.81 8.87 1.07
N ALA A 30 -5.93 8.17 1.78
CA ALA A 30 -5.51 6.80 1.41
C ALA A 30 -6.69 5.82 1.38
N ALA A 31 -7.67 5.98 2.28
CA ALA A 31 -8.87 5.16 2.31
C ALA A 31 -9.83 5.43 1.13
N GLU A 32 -9.98 6.69 0.74
CA GLU A 32 -10.76 7.07 -0.44
C GLU A 32 -10.14 6.51 -1.74
N GLU A 33 -8.82 6.61 -1.86
CA GLU A 33 -8.08 6.04 -2.98
C GLU A 33 -8.22 4.51 -3.05
N ALA A 34 -8.12 3.83 -1.90
CA ALA A 34 -8.30 2.38 -1.80
C ALA A 34 -9.73 1.95 -2.15
N ALA A 35 -10.75 2.69 -1.69
CA ALA A 35 -12.16 2.42 -2.01
C ALA A 35 -12.43 2.58 -3.52
N THR A 36 -11.85 3.63 -4.13
CA THR A 36 -11.94 3.90 -5.57
C THR A 36 -11.30 2.76 -6.39
N ILE A 37 -10.13 2.29 -5.98
CA ILE A 37 -9.46 1.13 -6.60
C ILE A 37 -10.33 -0.12 -6.46
N HIS A 38 -10.84 -0.40 -5.25
CA HIS A 38 -11.69 -1.56 -5.01
C HIS A 38 -12.91 -1.58 -5.92
N ALA A 39 -13.66 -0.48 -5.99
CA ALA A 39 -14.84 -0.36 -6.85
C ALA A 39 -14.48 -0.60 -8.32
N THR A 40 -13.41 0.06 -8.80
CA THR A 40 -12.93 -0.09 -10.18
C THR A 40 -12.55 -1.52 -10.53
N LEU A 41 -11.84 -2.22 -9.64
CA LEU A 41 -11.44 -3.61 -9.88
C LEU A 41 -12.61 -4.60 -9.72
N ALA A 42 -13.55 -4.31 -8.82
CA ALA A 42 -14.76 -5.11 -8.66
C ALA A 42 -15.62 -5.06 -9.93
N ASP A 43 -15.83 -3.87 -10.50
CA ASP A 43 -16.58 -3.68 -11.75
C ASP A 43 -15.94 -4.41 -12.94
N ARG A 44 -14.61 -4.55 -12.93
CA ARG A 44 -13.84 -5.28 -13.95
C ARG A 44 -13.70 -6.78 -13.67
N GLY A 45 -14.19 -7.27 -12.53
CA GLY A 45 -14.07 -8.67 -12.13
C GLY A 45 -12.64 -9.15 -11.88
N ASN A 46 -11.71 -8.24 -11.53
CA ASN A 46 -10.28 -8.53 -11.47
C ASN A 46 -9.61 -8.14 -10.13
N LEU A 47 -10.39 -8.16 -9.03
CA LEU A 47 -9.94 -7.84 -7.68
C LEU A 47 -8.59 -8.50 -7.31
N ILE A 48 -7.79 -7.74 -6.57
CA ILE A 48 -6.56 -8.19 -5.93
C ILE A 48 -6.81 -8.39 -4.42
N ASN A 49 -5.81 -8.83 -3.66
CA ASN A 49 -5.96 -8.98 -2.22
C ASN A 49 -6.34 -7.65 -1.55
N LYS A 50 -7.19 -7.70 -0.52
CA LYS A 50 -7.67 -6.50 0.18
C LYS A 50 -6.55 -5.64 0.78
N LEU A 51 -5.47 -6.26 1.28
CA LEU A 51 -4.32 -5.50 1.80
C LEU A 51 -3.54 -4.83 0.67
N ASP A 52 -3.41 -5.48 -0.49
CA ASP A 52 -2.79 -4.86 -1.66
C ASP A 52 -3.62 -3.65 -2.15
N ILE A 53 -4.95 -3.70 -2.03
CA ILE A 53 -5.80 -2.54 -2.31
C ILE A 53 -5.49 -1.38 -1.35
N LEU A 54 -5.29 -1.64 -0.05
CA LEU A 54 -4.93 -0.59 0.91
C LEU A 54 -3.53 -0.01 0.64
N ILE A 55 -2.57 -0.87 0.28
CA ILE A 55 -1.21 -0.45 -0.10
C ILE A 55 -1.26 0.39 -1.37
N ALA A 56 -2.01 -0.05 -2.39
CA ALA A 56 -2.17 0.66 -3.66
C ALA A 56 -2.84 2.02 -3.47
N GLY A 57 -3.90 2.10 -2.65
CA GLY A 57 -4.55 3.36 -2.33
C GLY A 57 -3.62 4.33 -1.61
N THR A 58 -2.85 3.84 -0.63
CA THR A 58 -1.84 4.64 0.06
C THR A 58 -0.76 5.15 -0.90
N ALA A 59 -0.25 4.29 -1.78
CA ALA A 59 0.78 4.66 -2.74
C ALA A 59 0.27 5.67 -3.77
N ARG A 60 -0.93 5.48 -4.31
CA ARG A 60 -1.54 6.40 -5.27
C ARG A 60 -1.83 7.77 -4.64
N HIS A 61 -2.32 7.81 -3.41
CA HIS A 61 -2.50 9.07 -2.67
C HIS A 61 -1.19 9.85 -2.49
N GLN A 62 -0.08 9.13 -2.30
CA GLN A 62 1.24 9.71 -2.02
C GLN A 62 2.10 9.92 -3.28
N ASP A 63 1.54 9.72 -4.47
CA ASP A 63 2.28 9.71 -5.75
C ASP A 63 3.54 8.82 -5.72
N ALA A 64 3.44 7.66 -5.05
CA ALA A 64 4.56 6.77 -4.79
C ALA A 64 4.54 5.52 -5.66
N THR A 65 5.73 5.01 -6.01
CA THR A 65 5.92 3.73 -6.70
C THR A 65 5.75 2.56 -5.74
N VAL A 66 4.91 1.59 -6.10
CA VAL A 66 4.84 0.30 -5.39
C VAL A 66 5.99 -0.59 -5.85
N VAL A 67 6.89 -0.93 -4.93
CA VAL A 67 7.96 -1.90 -5.19
C VAL A 67 7.50 -3.30 -4.78
N ALA A 68 7.16 -4.15 -5.74
CA ALA A 68 6.61 -5.48 -5.48
C ALA A 68 7.10 -6.52 -6.49
N ALA A 69 7.34 -7.75 -6.01
CA ALA A 69 7.74 -8.86 -6.89
C ALA A 69 6.56 -9.52 -7.62
N GLY A 70 5.33 -9.32 -7.13
CA GLY A 70 4.11 -9.83 -7.71
C GLY A 70 3.58 -8.91 -8.83
N ARG A 71 2.66 -9.45 -9.64
CA ARG A 71 2.05 -8.73 -10.78
C ARG A 71 0.62 -8.26 -10.52
N ASP A 72 0.12 -8.43 -9.29
CA ASP A 72 -1.27 -8.09 -8.98
C ASP A 72 -1.51 -6.57 -9.09
N PHE A 73 -0.53 -5.76 -8.69
CA PHE A 73 -0.58 -4.30 -8.82
C PHE A 73 -0.69 -3.81 -10.28
N ASP A 74 -0.26 -4.60 -11.28
CA ASP A 74 -0.43 -4.28 -12.71
C ASP A 74 -1.90 -4.06 -13.11
N ARG A 75 -2.85 -4.56 -12.30
CA ARG A 75 -4.29 -4.43 -12.53
C ARG A 75 -4.84 -3.07 -12.09
N VAL A 76 -4.12 -2.35 -11.23
CA VAL A 76 -4.55 -1.07 -10.65
C VAL A 76 -4.25 0.05 -11.66
N PRO A 77 -5.27 0.79 -12.13
CA PRO A 77 -5.03 1.91 -13.02
C PRO A 77 -4.32 3.06 -12.29
N GLU A 78 -3.43 3.75 -13.01
CA GLU A 78 -2.75 4.97 -12.52
C GLU A 78 -1.91 4.72 -11.25
N LEU A 79 -1.36 3.51 -11.14
CA LEU A 79 -0.40 3.14 -10.10
C LEU A 79 0.95 2.88 -10.74
N ASP A 80 2.00 3.55 -10.26
CA ASP A 80 3.37 3.25 -10.66
C ASP A 80 3.88 2.02 -9.90
N VAL A 81 4.43 1.05 -10.63
CA VAL A 81 4.84 -0.25 -10.09
C VAL A 81 6.22 -0.61 -10.61
N HIS A 82 7.14 -0.88 -9.69
CA HIS A 82 8.48 -1.36 -10.00
C HIS A 82 8.65 -2.78 -9.45
N ASN A 83 8.98 -3.73 -10.32
CA ASN A 83 9.34 -5.07 -9.91
C ASN A 83 10.88 -5.20 -9.84
N PRO A 84 11.47 -5.35 -8.64
CA PRO A 84 12.92 -5.38 -8.48
C PRO A 84 13.56 -6.69 -8.93
N LYS A 85 12.77 -7.69 -9.35
CA LYS A 85 13.26 -8.99 -9.84
C LYS A 85 13.31 -9.09 -11.37
N THR A 86 12.73 -8.13 -12.08
CA THR A 86 12.79 -8.06 -13.53
C THR A 86 13.80 -6.99 -13.91
N VAL A 87 14.90 -7.42 -14.53
CA VAL A 87 15.96 -6.56 -15.08
C VAL A 87 15.55 -6.07 -16.45
#